data_AF-A0A422NIE5-F1
#
_entry.id   AF-A0A422NIE5-F1
#
_cell.length_a   1.000
_cell.length_b   1.000
_cell.length_c   1.000
_cell.angle_alpha   90.00
_cell.angle_beta   90.00
_cell.angle_gamma   90.00
#
_symmetry.space_group_name_H-M   'P 1'
#
loop_
_entity.id
_entity.type
_entity.pdbx_description
1 polymer ?
#
loop_
_entity_poly.entity_id
_entity_poly.type
_entity_poly.pdbx_seq_one_letter_code
_entity_poly.pdbx_strand_id
1 'polypeptide(L)'
;MLRGCPLLRSIALHNPGPFLDGALQLIKLRLAHKNAAADGNATACRVIESEFMRELEMFRPCFTMSSSLTVAKLYTKKLHSALSYFRLHDDPLMRQLDLILGKQSMRHTSNGYNGVFKTSVVVHPVASSFLGEREETVLPTELPHPPKPDPAIPPREGSLKLPLRHRGHWVLRDPEIAITRAERRTDPW
;
A
#
# COMPACT_ATOMS: atom_id res chain seq x y z
N MET A 1 -31.02 18.77 -32.02
CA MET A 1 -30.71 19.23 -30.65
C MET A 1 -30.91 18.05 -29.71
N LEU A 2 -29.85 17.28 -29.43
CA LEU A 2 -29.95 16.07 -28.60
C LEU A 2 -29.50 16.39 -27.18
N ARG A 3 -30.43 16.09 -26.26
CA ARG A 3 -30.38 16.29 -24.81
C ARG A 3 -29.15 15.60 -24.21
N GLY A 4 -28.46 16.33 -23.33
CA GLY A 4 -27.39 15.81 -22.50
C GLY A 4 -27.90 14.77 -21.50
N CYS A 5 -27.32 13.58 -21.54
CA CYS A 5 -27.46 12.60 -20.48
C CYS A 5 -26.52 12.99 -19.33
N PRO A 6 -27.00 13.15 -18.09
CA PRO A 6 -26.13 13.32 -16.95
C PRO A 6 -25.45 11.97 -16.67
N LEU A 7 -24.12 11.94 -16.77
CA LEU A 7 -23.33 10.80 -16.32
C LEU A 7 -23.58 10.61 -14.82
N LEU A 8 -24.24 9.50 -14.48
CA LEU A 8 -24.41 9.02 -13.13
C LEU A 8 -23.02 8.76 -12.53
N ARG A 9 -22.46 9.75 -11.83
CA ARG A 9 -21.27 9.58 -11.00
C ARG A 9 -21.67 8.69 -9.82
N SER A 10 -21.22 7.44 -9.87
CA SER A 10 -21.20 6.57 -8.70
C SER A 10 -20.45 7.26 -7.56
N ILE A 11 -21.11 7.47 -6.42
CA ILE A 11 -20.59 8.13 -5.22
C ILE A 11 -20.06 7.08 -4.21
N ALA A 12 -19.88 5.83 -4.64
CA ALA A 12 -19.40 4.78 -3.76
C ALA A 12 -17.86 4.68 -3.80
N LEU A 13 -17.22 5.08 -2.70
CA LEU A 13 -15.91 4.63 -2.18
C LEU A 13 -14.59 5.25 -2.66
N HIS A 14 -14.57 6.27 -3.51
CA HIS A 14 -13.29 6.90 -3.87
C HIS A 14 -13.34 8.40 -3.60
N ASN A 15 -12.43 8.90 -2.76
CA ASN A 15 -12.03 10.30 -2.81
C ASN A 15 -11.73 10.59 -4.30
N PRO A 16 -12.52 11.40 -5.02
CA PRO A 16 -12.26 11.72 -6.42
C PRO A 16 -11.00 12.57 -6.44
N GLY A 17 -9.86 11.90 -6.47
CA GLY A 17 -8.56 12.52 -6.43
C GLY A 17 -8.10 12.75 -7.86
N PRO A 18 -7.67 13.97 -8.23
CA PRO A 18 -7.05 14.22 -9.53
C PRO A 18 -5.85 13.26 -9.80
N PHE A 19 -5.29 12.69 -8.74
CA PHE A 19 -4.29 11.64 -8.80
C PHE A 19 -4.78 10.37 -9.50
N LEU A 20 -5.94 9.84 -9.10
CA LEU A 20 -6.44 8.58 -9.63
C LEU A 20 -6.77 8.72 -11.12
N ASP A 21 -7.42 9.84 -11.48
CA ASP A 21 -7.78 10.15 -12.86
C ASP A 21 -6.52 10.26 -13.75
N GLY A 22 -5.51 11.00 -13.29
CA GLY A 22 -4.23 11.11 -14.00
C GLY A 22 -3.49 9.77 -14.12
N ALA A 23 -3.45 8.97 -13.04
CA ALA A 23 -2.81 7.67 -13.06
C ALA A 23 -3.50 6.70 -14.03
N LEU A 24 -4.84 6.69 -14.05
CA LEU A 24 -5.62 5.88 -14.98
C LEU A 24 -5.43 6.33 -16.43
N GLN A 25 -5.34 7.64 -16.68
CA GLN A 25 -5.07 8.18 -18.01
C GLN A 25 -3.71 7.72 -18.55
N LEU A 26 -2.64 7.79 -17.74
CA LEU A 26 -1.31 7.30 -18.13
C LEU A 26 -1.32 5.78 -18.42
N ILE A 27 -2.04 5.00 -17.61
CA ILE A 27 -2.18 3.55 -17.85
C ILE A 27 -2.97 3.28 -19.13
N LYS A 28 -4.03 4.04 -19.40
CA LYS A 28 -4.83 3.93 -20.61
C LYS A 28 -3.99 4.21 -21.86
N LEU A 29 -3.19 5.28 -21.85
CA LEU A 29 -2.30 5.62 -22.96
C LEU A 29 -1.23 4.54 -23.21
N ARG A 30 -0.67 3.96 -22.14
CA ARG A 30 0.24 2.82 -22.26
C ARG A 30 -0.42 1.62 -22.96
N LEU A 31 -1.65 1.29 -22.57
CA LEU A 31 -2.38 0.17 -23.18
C LEU A 31 -2.77 0.47 -24.64
N ALA A 32 -3.21 1.71 -24.93
CA ALA A 32 -3.48 2.16 -26.28
C ALA A 32 -2.24 2.08 -27.17
N HIS A 33 -1.07 2.48 -26.67
CA HIS A 33 0.19 2.37 -27.40
C HIS A 33 0.56 0.91 -27.71
N LYS A 34 0.35 0.00 -26.75
CA LYS A 34 0.58 -1.45 -26.98
C LYS A 34 -0.30 -2.00 -28.09
N ASN A 35 -1.57 -1.61 -28.13
CA ASN A 35 -2.50 -2.04 -29.17
C ASN A 35 -2.10 -1.45 -30.53
N ALA A 36 -1.83 -0.13 -30.60
CA ALA A 36 -1.40 0.53 -31.83
C ALA A 36 -0.09 -0.03 -32.39
N ALA A 37 0.85 -0.40 -31.52
CA ALA A 37 2.10 -1.03 -31.89
C ALA A 37 1.90 -2.46 -32.44
N ALA A 38 0.96 -3.23 -31.85
CA ALA A 38 0.58 -4.54 -32.37
C ALA A 38 -0.08 -4.45 -33.76
N ASP A 39 -0.85 -3.39 -34.00
CA ASP A 39 -1.51 -3.10 -35.28
C ASP A 39 -0.55 -2.49 -36.34
N GLY A 40 0.71 -2.21 -35.97
CA GLY A 40 1.71 -1.59 -36.87
C GLY A 40 1.43 -0.12 -37.23
N ASN A 41 0.53 0.56 -36.51
CA ASN A 41 0.12 1.93 -36.82
C ASN A 41 1.09 2.96 -36.21
N ALA A 42 2.17 3.25 -36.95
CA ALA A 42 3.20 4.20 -36.52
C ALA A 42 2.68 5.63 -36.24
N THR A 43 1.61 6.06 -36.93
CA THR A 43 1.04 7.40 -36.71
C THR A 43 0.33 7.49 -35.37
N ALA A 44 -0.46 6.47 -35.02
CA ALA A 44 -1.13 6.38 -33.73
C ALA A 44 -0.12 6.30 -32.58
N CYS A 45 0.97 5.52 -32.75
CA CYS A 45 2.03 5.43 -31.74
C CYS A 45 2.63 6.82 -31.42
N ARG A 46 3.00 7.60 -32.44
CA ARG A 46 3.57 8.95 -32.26
C ARG A 46 2.61 9.91 -31.55
N VAL A 47 1.33 9.87 -31.91
CA VAL A 47 0.31 10.70 -31.26
C VAL A 47 0.19 10.31 -29.79
N ILE A 48 0.12 9.01 -29.49
CA ILE A 48 0.01 8.51 -28.12
C ILE A 48 1.25 8.83 -27.29
N GLU A 49 2.46 8.73 -27.86
CA GLU A 49 3.71 9.14 -27.21
C GLU A 49 3.68 10.63 -26.84
N SER A 50 3.26 11.49 -27.77
CA SER A 50 3.16 12.94 -27.52
C SER A 50 2.14 13.27 -26.43
N GLU A 51 1.00 12.58 -26.42
CA GLU A 51 -0.02 12.76 -25.41
C GLU A 51 0.44 12.22 -24.05
N PHE A 52 1.13 11.08 -24.02
CA PHE A 52 1.70 10.53 -22.80
C PHE A 52 2.67 11.51 -22.13
N MET A 53 3.54 12.15 -22.89
CA MET A 53 4.47 13.16 -22.36
C MET A 53 3.71 14.38 -21.80
N ARG A 54 2.67 14.86 -22.50
CA ARG A 54 1.85 15.99 -22.03
C ARG A 54 1.14 15.66 -20.72
N GLU A 55 0.50 14.50 -20.63
CA GLU A 55 -0.19 14.06 -19.41
C GLU A 55 0.79 13.80 -18.26
N LEU A 56 2.00 13.31 -18.57
CA LEU A 56 3.05 13.09 -17.57
C LEU A 56 3.47 14.38 -16.89
N GLU A 57 3.69 15.46 -17.65
CA GLU A 57 4.03 16.79 -17.11
C GLU A 57 2.95 17.29 -16.14
N MET A 58 1.66 17.15 -16.51
CA MET A 58 0.54 17.53 -15.65
C MET A 58 0.39 16.63 -14.42
N PHE A 59 0.79 15.37 -14.53
CA PHE A 59 0.68 14.40 -13.45
C PHE A 59 1.76 14.58 -12.36
N ARG A 60 2.99 15.04 -12.70
CA ARG A 60 4.10 15.10 -11.72
C ARG A 60 3.78 15.93 -10.45
N PRO A 61 3.18 17.14 -10.53
CA PRO A 61 2.81 17.89 -9.33
C PRO A 61 1.76 17.15 -8.50
N CYS A 62 0.78 16.54 -9.17
CA CYS A 62 -0.27 15.77 -8.52
C CYS A 62 0.28 14.54 -7.78
N PHE A 63 1.23 13.83 -8.40
CA PHE A 63 1.93 12.71 -7.78
C PHE A 63 2.72 13.15 -6.55
N THR A 64 3.45 14.27 -6.63
CA THR A 64 4.27 14.77 -5.52
C THR A 64 3.41 15.06 -4.28
N MET A 65 2.29 15.77 -4.46
CA MET A 65 1.35 16.07 -3.37
C MET A 65 0.67 14.83 -2.80
N SER A 66 0.44 13.82 -3.63
CA SER A 66 -0.33 12.62 -3.28
C SER A 66 0.54 11.41 -2.90
N SER A 67 1.87 11.57 -2.92
CA SER A 67 2.85 10.47 -2.84
C SER A 67 2.78 9.64 -1.55
N SER A 68 2.33 10.24 -0.44
CA SER A 68 2.18 9.55 0.85
C SER A 68 0.86 8.80 0.99
N LEU A 69 -0.10 9.00 0.08
CA LEU A 69 -1.42 8.38 0.15
C LEU A 69 -1.37 6.88 -0.14
N THR A 70 -2.26 6.13 0.50
CA THR A 70 -2.43 4.68 0.27
C THR A 70 -2.74 4.37 -1.20
N VAL A 71 -3.54 5.22 -1.85
CA VAL A 71 -3.86 5.09 -3.29
C VAL A 71 -2.61 5.18 -4.16
N ALA A 72 -1.67 6.08 -3.84
CA ALA A 72 -0.44 6.22 -4.62
C ALA A 72 0.41 4.95 -4.58
N LYS A 73 0.45 4.26 -3.42
CA LYS A 73 1.16 2.97 -3.26
C LYS A 73 0.59 1.87 -4.17
N LEU A 74 -0.74 1.83 -4.37
CA LEU A 74 -1.40 0.83 -5.21
C LEU A 74 -0.99 0.95 -6.68
N TYR A 75 -0.79 2.18 -7.16
CA TYR A 75 -0.47 2.44 -8.57
C TYR A 75 1.03 2.59 -8.83
N THR A 76 1.88 2.65 -7.80
CA THR A 76 3.34 2.85 -7.92
C THR A 76 3.98 1.85 -8.91
N LYS A 77 3.71 0.54 -8.78
CA LYS A 77 4.27 -0.49 -9.68
C LYS A 77 3.75 -0.35 -11.12
N LYS A 78 2.47 0.01 -11.28
CA LYS A 78 1.83 0.17 -12.60
C LYS A 78 2.39 1.38 -13.34
N LEU A 79 2.56 2.49 -12.62
CA LEU A 79 3.15 3.73 -13.13
C LEU A 79 4.63 3.51 -13.49
N HIS A 80 5.41 2.90 -12.60
CA HIS A 80 6.81 2.55 -12.89
C HIS A 80 6.91 1.74 -14.19
N SER A 81 6.11 0.68 -14.31
CA SER A 81 6.06 -0.16 -15.51
C SER A 81 5.59 0.59 -16.78
N ALA A 82 4.75 1.63 -16.63
CA ALA A 82 4.35 2.49 -17.74
C ALA A 82 5.50 3.39 -18.21
N LEU A 83 6.19 4.05 -17.28
CA LEU A 83 7.35 4.88 -17.62
C LEU A 83 8.49 4.03 -18.21
N SER A 84 8.73 2.81 -17.70
CA SER A 84 9.76 1.93 -18.25
C SER A 84 9.40 1.48 -19.67
N TYR A 85 8.12 1.27 -19.96
CA TYR A 85 7.66 0.90 -21.30
C TYR A 85 7.96 2.00 -22.33
N PHE A 86 7.76 3.26 -21.97
CA PHE A 86 8.14 4.42 -22.78
C PHE A 86 9.63 4.81 -22.68
N ARG A 87 10.46 3.97 -22.04
CA ARG A 87 11.93 4.15 -21.88
C ARG A 87 12.34 5.45 -21.17
N LEU A 88 11.49 5.97 -20.30
CA LEU A 88 11.73 7.21 -19.54
C LEU A 88 12.53 6.93 -18.25
N HIS A 89 13.76 6.43 -18.40
CA HIS A 89 14.60 6.04 -17.25
C HIS A 89 15.16 7.24 -16.48
N ASP A 90 15.45 8.33 -17.17
CA ASP A 90 16.00 9.55 -16.55
C ASP A 90 14.93 10.50 -15.99
N ASP A 91 13.65 10.13 -16.08
CA ASP A 91 12.55 10.95 -15.61
C ASP A 91 12.56 11.11 -14.08
N PRO A 92 12.32 12.32 -13.54
CA PRO A 92 12.28 12.54 -12.09
C PRO A 92 11.22 11.70 -11.38
N LEU A 93 10.07 11.44 -12.02
CA LEU A 93 9.03 10.58 -11.47
C LEU A 93 9.51 9.13 -11.39
N MET A 94 10.28 8.66 -12.38
CA MET A 94 10.87 7.31 -12.33
C MET A 94 11.76 7.14 -11.10
N ARG A 95 12.67 8.10 -10.86
CA ARG A 95 13.55 8.08 -9.68
C ARG A 95 12.78 8.11 -8.36
N GLN A 96 11.69 8.87 -8.30
CA GLN A 96 10.82 8.89 -7.12
C GLN A 96 10.15 7.53 -6.89
N LEU A 97 9.66 6.89 -7.95
CA LEU A 97 9.04 5.57 -7.89
C LEU A 97 10.05 4.50 -7.45
N ASP A 98 11.27 4.53 -7.96
CA ASP A 98 12.36 3.63 -7.55
C ASP A 98 12.65 3.74 -6.05
N LEU A 99 12.74 4.96 -5.54
CA LEU A 99 12.96 5.19 -4.11
C LEU A 99 11.79 4.67 -3.26
N ILE A 100 10.55 4.82 -3.73
CA ILE A 100 9.36 4.30 -3.03
C ILE A 100 9.38 2.77 -3.03
N LEU A 101 9.62 2.14 -4.18
CA LEU A 101 9.66 0.68 -4.32
C LEU A 101 10.82 0.06 -3.52
N GLY A 102 12.00 0.67 -3.57
CA GLY A 102 13.16 0.25 -2.79
C GLY A 102 12.92 0.34 -1.29
N LYS A 103 12.37 1.47 -0.80
CA LYS A 103 12.02 1.63 0.62
C LYS A 103 10.95 0.63 1.07
N GLN A 104 9.94 0.37 0.26
CA GLN A 104 8.92 -0.64 0.58
C GLN A 104 9.54 -2.04 0.67
N SER A 105 10.34 -2.43 -0.32
CA SER A 105 11.01 -3.74 -0.33
C SER A 105 11.93 -3.94 0.88
N MET A 106 12.72 -2.93 1.25
CA MET A 106 13.61 -2.99 2.42
C MET A 106 12.87 -2.99 3.77
N ARG A 107 11.73 -2.31 3.88
CA ARG A 107 10.92 -2.34 5.12
C ARG A 107 10.33 -3.71 5.40
N HIS A 108 9.98 -4.46 4.35
CA HIS A 108 9.51 -5.84 4.50
C HIS A 108 10.62 -6.79 4.96
N THR A 109 11.90 -6.51 4.66
CA THR A 109 13.03 -7.32 5.16
C THR A 109 13.52 -6.88 6.54
N SER A 110 13.41 -5.59 6.90
CA SER A 110 13.88 -5.08 8.19
C SER A 110 13.06 -5.52 9.41
N ASN A 111 11.84 -6.04 9.21
CA ASN A 111 11.09 -6.68 10.30
C ASN A 111 11.70 -8.03 10.75
N GLY A 112 12.75 -8.53 10.07
CA GLY A 112 13.49 -9.74 10.43
C GLY A 112 14.98 -9.56 10.75
N TYR A 113 15.54 -8.35 10.65
CA TYR A 113 16.97 -8.14 10.96
C TYR A 113 17.17 -7.83 12.43
N ASN A 114 17.41 -8.88 13.22
CA ASN A 114 18.21 -8.79 14.43
C ASN A 114 19.55 -8.14 14.07
N GLY A 115 19.82 -6.98 14.65
CA GLY A 115 21.07 -6.25 14.45
C GLY A 115 22.28 -7.14 14.73
N VAL A 116 23.27 -7.10 13.84
CA VAL A 116 24.54 -7.81 13.91
C VAL A 116 25.45 -7.13 14.95
N PHE A 117 25.01 -7.09 16.21
CA PHE A 117 25.92 -6.95 17.34
C PHE A 117 25.94 -8.29 18.06
N LYS A 118 27.13 -8.89 18.04
CA LYS A 118 27.47 -10.17 18.65
C LYS A 118 26.95 -10.25 20.09
N THR A 119 25.93 -11.06 20.32
CA THR A 119 25.69 -11.70 21.61
C THR A 119 25.67 -13.20 21.39
N SER A 120 26.55 -13.85 22.14
CA SER A 120 26.80 -15.28 22.20
C SER A 120 25.53 -16.11 22.34
N VAL A 121 25.48 -17.20 21.58
CA VAL A 121 24.82 -18.48 21.86
C VAL A 121 23.82 -18.46 23.01
N VAL A 122 22.55 -18.28 22.66
CA VAL A 122 21.45 -19.00 23.29
C VAL A 122 20.52 -19.42 22.15
N VAL A 123 20.47 -20.72 21.87
CA VAL A 123 19.37 -21.34 21.12
C VAL A 123 18.09 -20.81 21.78
N HIS A 124 17.25 -20.08 21.05
CA HIS A 124 15.95 -19.65 21.56
C HIS A 124 14.97 -20.82 21.44
N PRO A 125 14.67 -21.60 22.50
CA PRO A 125 13.36 -22.19 22.59
C PRO A 125 12.42 -21.07 23.07
N VAL A 126 11.25 -20.93 22.44
CA VAL A 126 10.09 -20.23 23.03
C VAL A 126 10.21 -18.69 23.13
N ALA A 127 10.18 -18.00 21.99
CA ALA A 127 9.78 -16.58 21.93
C ALA A 127 8.25 -16.37 22.15
N SER A 128 7.51 -17.43 22.52
CA SER A 128 6.08 -17.37 22.88
C SER A 128 5.83 -17.02 24.36
N SER A 129 6.86 -17.00 25.23
CA SER A 129 6.66 -16.86 26.69
C SER A 129 6.45 -15.42 27.19
N PHE A 130 6.91 -14.40 26.45
CA PHE A 130 6.77 -12.99 26.86
C PHE A 130 5.50 -12.30 26.35
N LEU A 131 4.99 -12.75 25.20
CA LEU A 131 3.73 -12.24 24.64
C LEU A 131 2.55 -13.14 25.00
N GLY A 132 2.79 -14.42 25.32
CA GLY A 132 1.81 -15.41 25.75
C GLY A 132 1.18 -15.12 27.12
N GLU A 133 -0.03 -15.64 27.34
CA GLU A 133 -0.53 -15.79 28.71
C GLU A 133 0.15 -16.99 29.38
N ARG A 134 0.36 -16.93 30.70
CA ARG A 134 0.90 -18.10 31.45
C ARG A 134 -0.14 -19.22 31.53
N GLU A 135 -1.40 -18.83 31.62
CA GLU A 135 -2.58 -19.68 31.63
C GLU A 135 -3.60 -19.03 30.70
N GLU A 136 -4.35 -19.82 29.94
CA GLU A 136 -5.35 -19.31 29.02
C GLU A 136 -6.54 -18.75 29.80
N THR A 137 -6.67 -17.43 29.80
CA THR A 137 -7.77 -16.74 30.49
C THR A 137 -8.82 -16.28 29.48
N VAL A 138 -10.10 -16.51 29.82
CA VAL A 138 -11.26 -16.08 29.02
C VAL A 138 -12.00 -15.02 29.81
N LEU A 139 -12.13 -13.82 29.23
CA LEU A 139 -12.91 -12.75 29.87
C LEU A 139 -14.40 -13.07 29.77
N PRO A 140 -15.23 -12.68 30.76
CA PRO A 140 -16.67 -12.92 30.73
C PRO A 140 -17.37 -12.38 29.47
N THR A 141 -16.86 -11.29 28.91
CA THR A 141 -17.36 -10.64 27.67
C THR A 141 -17.12 -11.46 26.40
N GLU A 142 -16.32 -12.52 26.49
CA GLU A 142 -15.84 -13.31 25.34
C GLU A 142 -16.36 -14.75 25.38
N LEU A 143 -17.28 -15.04 26.30
CA LEU A 143 -17.94 -16.34 26.41
C LEU A 143 -18.98 -16.53 25.29
N PRO A 144 -19.23 -17.77 24.84
CA PRO A 144 -18.59 -19.01 25.29
C PRO A 144 -17.24 -19.31 24.63
N HIS A 145 -16.97 -18.72 23.46
CA HIS A 145 -15.76 -18.98 22.67
C HIS A 145 -15.07 -17.66 22.32
N PRO A 146 -13.88 -17.37 22.87
CA PRO A 146 -13.19 -16.12 22.59
C PRO A 146 -12.78 -16.05 21.11
N PRO A 147 -13.02 -14.92 20.41
CA PRO A 147 -12.68 -14.75 19.00
C PRO A 147 -11.17 -14.48 18.84
N LYS A 148 -10.36 -15.53 19.01
CA LYS A 148 -8.90 -15.43 18.91
C LYS A 148 -8.47 -15.29 17.44
N PRO A 149 -7.65 -14.28 17.09
CA PRO A 149 -7.11 -14.15 15.75
C PRO A 149 -6.10 -15.27 15.46
N ASP A 150 -6.01 -15.67 14.19
CA ASP A 150 -5.04 -16.67 13.74
C ASP A 150 -3.60 -16.13 13.93
N PRO A 151 -2.73 -16.82 14.69
CA PRO A 151 -1.35 -16.40 14.90
C PRO A 151 -0.50 -16.39 13.62
N ALA A 152 -0.94 -17.06 12.55
CA ALA A 152 -0.26 -17.02 11.25
C ALA A 152 -0.41 -15.67 10.53
N ILE A 153 -1.44 -14.89 10.87
CA ILE A 153 -1.70 -13.60 10.22
C ILE A 153 -0.90 -12.50 10.92
N PRO A 154 0.01 -11.81 10.21
CA PRO A 154 0.84 -10.78 10.82
C PRO A 154 0.06 -9.49 11.13
N PRO A 155 0.50 -8.75 12.17
CA PRO A 155 0.20 -7.36 12.45
C PRO A 155 -0.12 -6.46 11.26
N ARG A 156 -1.11 -5.54 11.30
CA ARG A 156 -1.01 -4.37 10.41
C ARG A 156 0.28 -3.57 10.68
N GLU A 157 0.80 -2.91 9.65
CA GLU A 157 2.06 -2.18 9.70
C GLU A 157 2.02 -1.08 10.78
N GLY A 158 3.02 -1.04 11.67
CA GLY A 158 3.10 -0.05 12.74
C GLY A 158 2.24 -0.33 13.99
N SER A 159 1.61 -1.51 14.06
CA SER A 159 0.85 -1.98 15.23
C SER A 159 1.73 -2.20 16.47
N LEU A 160 1.12 -2.03 17.65
CA LEU A 160 1.74 -2.26 18.95
C LEU A 160 1.70 -3.75 19.32
N LYS A 161 2.87 -4.33 19.58
CA LYS A 161 3.00 -5.67 20.15
C LYS A 161 2.70 -5.63 21.65
N LEU A 162 1.42 -5.60 22.01
CA LEU A 162 0.98 -5.67 23.41
C LEU A 162 1.05 -7.13 23.93
N PRO A 163 1.46 -7.36 25.19
CA PRO A 163 1.32 -8.65 25.84
C PRO A 163 -0.14 -9.08 25.92
N LEU A 164 -0.41 -10.37 25.73
CA LEU A 164 -1.76 -10.91 25.71
C LEU A 164 -2.55 -10.63 27.00
N ARG A 165 -1.88 -10.55 28.16
CA ARG A 165 -2.50 -10.30 29.46
C ARG A 165 -3.07 -8.88 29.64
N HIS A 166 -2.52 -7.92 28.92
CA HIS A 166 -2.95 -6.52 29.02
C HIS A 166 -3.90 -6.14 27.88
N ARG A 167 -4.46 -7.14 27.18
CA ARG A 167 -5.48 -6.91 26.16
C ARG A 167 -6.80 -6.55 26.84
N GLY A 168 -7.50 -5.55 26.32
CA GLY A 168 -8.87 -5.27 26.74
C GLY A 168 -9.84 -6.34 26.26
N HIS A 169 -9.68 -6.80 25.01
CA HIS A 169 -10.49 -7.85 24.38
C HIS A 169 -9.69 -8.51 23.24
N TRP A 170 -9.96 -9.78 22.93
CA TRP A 170 -9.43 -10.51 21.77
C TRP A 170 -9.73 -9.87 20.42
N VAL A 171 -10.88 -9.19 20.26
CA VAL A 171 -11.20 -8.46 19.02
C VAL A 171 -10.17 -7.37 18.75
N LEU A 172 -9.69 -6.66 19.78
CA LEU A 172 -8.64 -5.63 19.64
C LEU A 172 -7.26 -6.20 19.25
N ARG A 173 -7.13 -7.53 19.20
CA ARG A 173 -5.94 -8.23 18.70
C ARG A 173 -6.04 -8.62 17.25
N ASP A 174 -7.20 -8.40 16.61
CA ASP A 174 -7.37 -8.62 15.18
C ASP A 174 -6.35 -7.76 14.41
N PRO A 175 -5.61 -8.35 13.46
CA PRO A 175 -4.58 -7.66 12.70
C PRO A 175 -5.07 -6.39 11.98
N GLU A 176 -6.34 -6.31 11.59
CA GLU A 176 -6.89 -5.14 10.88
C GLU A 176 -7.12 -3.92 11.79
N ILE A 177 -7.41 -4.17 13.07
CA ILE A 177 -7.72 -3.13 14.06
C ILE A 177 -6.67 -2.99 15.17
N ALA A 178 -5.62 -3.81 15.15
CA ALA A 178 -4.54 -3.77 16.15
C ALA A 178 -3.94 -2.36 16.27
N ILE A 179 -4.14 -1.70 17.41
CA ILE A 179 -3.77 -0.29 17.62
C ILE A 179 -2.31 0.03 17.26
N THR A 180 -2.11 1.15 16.55
CA THR A 180 -0.78 1.65 16.16
C THR A 180 -0.21 2.62 17.20
N ARG A 181 1.10 2.89 17.13
CA ARG A 181 1.75 3.91 17.97
C ARG A 181 1.16 5.31 17.80
N ALA A 182 0.66 5.63 16.62
CA ALA A 182 0.07 6.94 16.32
C ALA A 182 -1.31 7.07 16.96
N GLU A 183 -2.18 6.07 16.74
CA GLU A 183 -3.53 6.03 17.33
C GLU A 183 -3.46 5.93 18.86
N ARG A 184 -2.46 5.25 19.44
CA ARG A 184 -2.33 5.17 20.91
C ARG A 184 -2.20 6.53 21.62
N ARG A 185 -1.84 7.59 20.88
CA ARG A 185 -1.75 8.96 21.42
C ARG A 185 -3.12 9.63 21.53
N THR A 186 -4.09 9.20 20.73
CA THR A 186 -5.46 9.75 20.69
C THR A 186 -6.47 8.81 21.31
N ASP A 187 -6.31 7.51 21.07
CA ASP A 187 -7.25 6.46 21.42
C ASP A 187 -6.63 5.47 22.43
N PRO A 188 -7.34 5.15 23.52
CA PRO A 188 -6.81 4.33 24.61
C PRO A 188 -6.85 2.82 24.33
N TRP A 189 -7.54 2.35 23.29
CA TRP A 189 -7.75 0.92 22.99
C TRP A 189 -7.73 0.64 21.50
#